data_AF-A0A7J2H7K5-F1
#
_entry.id   AF-A0A7J2H7K5-F1
#
_cell.length_a   1.000
_cell.length_b   1.000
_cell.length_c   1.000
_cell.angle_alpha   90.00
_cell.angle_beta   90.00
_cell.angle_gamma   90.00
#
_symmetry.space_group_name_H-M   'P 1'
#
loop_
_entity.id
_entity.type
_entity.pdbx_description
1 polymer ?
#
loop_
_entity_poly.entity_id
_entity_poly.type
_entity_poly.pdbx_seq_one_letter_code
_entity_poly.pdbx_strand_id
1 'polypeptide(L)'
;MRPLERRQKVYEEYAYILDFLPFGYGPGFPAAYRRREGSRGPIAQAIGDKYFMLLELAPIPGLELRVGERIPLLRDLESQLIRVVRRLTYDELTSNAKAELLTIIREIVAKRESEFVEFFNKAEPLTTRMHSLELLPGIGKRLLWKILEERRKRPFTSFKDIYERIKIDPLKAICERILEEIRGGQRHYLFVKPPPRR
;
A
#
# COMPACT_ATOMS: atom_id res chain seq x y z
N MET A 1 -16.46 -27.93 -4.91
CA MET A 1 -16.36 -26.57 -5.46
C MET A 1 -16.48 -25.61 -4.27
N ARG A 2 -15.41 -24.94 -3.82
CA ARG A 2 -15.51 -24.01 -2.68
C ARG A 2 -16.31 -22.78 -3.13
N PRO A 3 -17.33 -22.32 -2.38
CA PRO A 3 -18.06 -21.11 -2.74
C PRO A 3 -17.06 -19.95 -2.87
N LEU A 4 -17.15 -19.18 -3.96
CA LEU A 4 -16.45 -17.90 -4.07
C LEU A 4 -17.00 -17.01 -2.95
N GLU A 5 -16.29 -16.97 -1.82
CA GLU A 5 -16.56 -15.99 -0.76
C GLU A 5 -16.70 -14.63 -1.44
N ARG A 6 -17.87 -13.99 -1.30
CA ARG A 6 -18.08 -12.62 -1.73
C ARG A 6 -17.08 -11.78 -0.96
N ARG A 7 -15.90 -11.52 -1.56
CA ARG A 7 -14.86 -10.66 -0.99
C ARG A 7 -15.53 -9.35 -0.61
N GLN A 8 -15.67 -9.11 0.69
CA GLN A 8 -16.26 -7.88 1.20
C GLN A 8 -15.52 -6.70 0.56
N LYS A 9 -16.30 -5.77 -0.03
CA LYS A 9 -15.77 -4.54 -0.58
C LYS A 9 -15.25 -3.72 0.60
N VAL A 10 -13.93 -3.59 0.67
CA VAL A 10 -13.25 -2.70 1.61
C VAL A 10 -12.90 -1.41 0.86
N TYR A 11 -12.93 -0.31 1.57
CA TYR A 11 -12.60 1.02 1.06
C TYR A 11 -11.53 1.64 1.94
N GLU A 12 -10.76 2.56 1.36
CA GLU A 12 -9.80 3.38 2.09
C GLU A 12 -10.54 4.58 2.68
N GLU A 13 -10.23 4.92 3.93
CA GLU A 13 -10.80 6.11 4.59
C GLU A 13 -9.92 7.33 4.38
N TYR A 14 -8.61 7.13 4.22
CA TYR A 14 -7.64 8.16 3.93
C TYR A 14 -6.66 7.67 2.86
N ALA A 15 -6.05 8.61 2.15
CA ALA A 15 -4.99 8.32 1.20
C ALA A 15 -3.92 9.41 1.21
N TYR A 16 -2.73 9.05 0.76
CA TYR A 16 -1.62 9.96 0.52
C TYR A 16 -1.49 10.23 -0.98
N ILE A 17 -1.37 11.50 -1.35
CA ILE A 17 -1.21 11.92 -2.75
C ILE A 17 0.17 11.50 -3.27
N LEU A 18 0.19 10.77 -4.38
CA LEU A 18 1.39 10.36 -5.11
C LEU A 18 1.74 11.35 -6.23
N ASP A 19 0.72 11.91 -6.90
CA ASP A 19 0.89 12.86 -7.99
C ASP A 19 -0.39 13.67 -8.19
N PHE A 20 -0.26 14.91 -8.64
CA PHE A 20 -1.39 15.80 -8.93
C PHE A 20 -1.24 16.45 -10.30
N LEU A 21 -2.28 16.32 -11.12
CA LEU A 21 -2.38 16.80 -12.48
C LEU A 21 -3.55 17.80 -12.57
N PRO A 22 -3.31 19.11 -12.40
CA PRO A 22 -4.39 20.13 -12.36
C PRO A 22 -5.27 20.18 -13.61
N PHE A 23 -4.71 19.80 -14.76
CA PHE A 23 -5.41 19.76 -16.05
C PHE A 23 -5.76 18.33 -16.51
N GLY A 24 -5.61 17.35 -15.62
CA GLY A 24 -5.83 15.94 -15.93
C GLY A 24 -4.73 15.31 -16.79
N TYR A 25 -5.02 14.14 -17.37
CA TYR A 25 -4.07 13.43 -18.22
C TYR A 25 -3.88 14.13 -19.57
N GLY A 26 -2.69 14.69 -19.79
CA GLY A 26 -2.34 15.38 -21.05
C GLY A 26 -2.08 14.46 -22.26
N PRO A 27 -1.68 15.03 -23.41
CA PRO A 27 -1.49 14.29 -24.66
C PRO A 27 -0.45 13.16 -24.62
N GLY A 28 0.54 13.26 -23.72
CA GLY A 28 1.57 12.24 -23.51
C GLY A 28 1.09 10.97 -22.78
N PHE A 29 -0.15 10.95 -22.27
CA PHE A 29 -0.73 9.78 -21.62
C PHE A 29 -1.54 8.90 -22.60
N PRO A 30 -1.64 7.58 -22.36
CA PRO A 30 -2.39 6.68 -23.23
C PRO A 30 -3.82 7.18 -23.45
N ALA A 31 -4.32 7.09 -24.69
CA ALA A 31 -5.65 7.58 -25.05
C ALA A 31 -6.79 6.92 -24.24
N ALA A 32 -6.54 5.71 -23.71
CA ALA A 32 -7.45 5.03 -22.81
C ALA A 32 -7.64 5.72 -21.46
N TYR A 33 -6.75 6.63 -21.06
CA TYR A 33 -6.85 7.41 -19.83
C TYR A 33 -7.72 8.63 -20.15
N ARG A 34 -7.34 9.40 -21.18
CA ARG A 34 -8.05 10.60 -21.64
C ARG A 34 -9.53 10.39 -22.00
N ARG A 35 -9.89 9.21 -22.51
CA ARG A 35 -11.29 8.90 -22.90
C ARG A 35 -12.20 8.52 -21.73
N ARG A 36 -11.68 8.42 -20.50
CA ARG A 36 -12.49 8.04 -19.33
C ARG A 36 -13.24 9.25 -18.78
N GLU A 37 -14.46 9.02 -18.32
CA GLU A 37 -15.39 10.04 -17.82
C GLU A 37 -14.80 10.89 -16.67
N GLY A 38 -13.90 10.31 -15.86
CA GLY A 38 -13.18 11.03 -14.79
C GLY A 38 -12.05 11.94 -15.28
N SER A 39 -11.61 11.86 -16.53
CA SER A 39 -10.43 12.58 -17.04
C SER A 39 -10.71 13.99 -17.58
N ARG A 40 -11.93 14.50 -17.36
CA ARG A 40 -12.31 15.88 -17.67
C ARG A 40 -12.17 16.72 -16.41
N GLY A 41 -10.96 17.25 -16.16
CA GLY A 41 -10.67 18.07 -14.98
C GLY A 41 -9.40 17.62 -14.24
N PRO A 42 -9.13 18.18 -13.06
CA PRO A 42 -7.96 17.82 -12.28
C PRO A 42 -8.03 16.35 -11.85
N ILE A 43 -6.88 15.68 -11.85
CA ILE A 43 -6.72 14.29 -11.43
C ILE A 43 -5.62 14.23 -10.39
N ALA A 44 -5.80 13.41 -9.36
CA ALA A 44 -4.71 12.99 -8.48
C ALA A 44 -4.56 11.48 -8.51
N GLN A 45 -3.33 10.99 -8.38
CA GLN A 45 -3.06 9.59 -8.06
C GLN A 45 -2.66 9.51 -6.59
N ALA A 46 -3.15 8.49 -5.89
CA ALA A 46 -2.94 8.36 -4.45
C ALA A 46 -2.77 6.92 -4.02
N ILE A 47 -2.22 6.71 -2.82
CA ILE A 47 -2.15 5.42 -2.13
C ILE A 47 -2.94 5.47 -0.83
N GLY A 48 -3.85 4.52 -0.65
CA GLY A 48 -4.63 4.39 0.57
C GLY A 48 -3.79 4.07 1.79
N ASP A 49 -4.16 4.62 2.94
CA ASP A 49 -3.34 4.52 4.15
C ASP A 49 -3.39 3.15 4.84
N LYS A 50 -4.47 2.39 4.65
CA LYS A 50 -4.75 1.17 5.40
C LYS A 50 -4.46 -0.08 4.59
N TYR A 51 -5.00 -0.16 3.38
CA TYR A 51 -4.90 -1.32 2.50
C TYR A 51 -3.96 -1.11 1.31
N PHE A 52 -3.23 0.01 1.28
CA PHE A 52 -2.29 0.37 0.22
C PHE A 52 -2.91 0.30 -1.18
N MET A 53 -4.21 0.60 -1.31
CA MET A 53 -4.86 0.62 -2.62
C MET A 53 -4.36 1.82 -3.40
N LEU A 54 -3.90 1.60 -4.63
CA LEU A 54 -3.65 2.68 -5.57
C LEU A 54 -4.99 3.20 -6.11
N LEU A 55 -5.16 4.52 -6.09
CA LEU A 55 -6.41 5.19 -6.41
C LEU A 55 -6.19 6.31 -7.42
N GLU A 56 -7.16 6.46 -8.31
CA GLU A 56 -7.34 7.65 -9.13
C GLU A 56 -8.44 8.48 -8.50
N LEU A 57 -8.15 9.76 -8.27
CA LEU A 57 -9.01 10.71 -7.60
C LEU A 57 -9.34 11.86 -8.55
N ALA A 58 -10.56 12.37 -8.46
CA ALA A 58 -11.03 13.55 -9.17
C ALA A 58 -11.40 14.63 -8.14
N PRO A 59 -10.46 15.52 -7.79
CA PRO A 59 -10.76 16.69 -6.98
C PRO A 59 -11.66 17.68 -7.74
N ILE A 60 -12.33 18.58 -7.00
CA ILE A 60 -13.05 19.70 -7.63
C ILE A 60 -12.06 20.68 -8.28
N PRO A 61 -12.47 21.42 -9.33
CA PRO A 61 -11.66 22.47 -9.92
C PRO A 61 -11.23 23.52 -8.88
N GLY A 62 -9.95 23.91 -8.91
CA GLY A 62 -9.37 24.90 -8.00
C GLY A 62 -8.87 24.36 -6.65
N LEU A 63 -9.10 23.08 -6.35
CA LEU A 63 -8.47 22.43 -5.21
C LEU A 63 -7.03 22.06 -5.56
N GLU A 64 -6.08 22.58 -4.78
CA GLU A 64 -4.66 22.25 -4.90
C GLU A 64 -4.31 21.09 -3.95
N LEU A 65 -3.53 20.13 -4.44
CA LEU A 65 -3.09 18.95 -3.69
C LEU A 65 -1.57 18.83 -3.76
N ARG A 66 -0.94 18.43 -2.65
CA ARG A 66 0.52 18.26 -2.57
C ARG A 66 0.90 16.80 -2.48
N VAL A 67 1.99 16.41 -3.15
CA VAL A 67 2.58 15.08 -2.99
C VAL A 67 2.93 14.84 -1.51
N GLY A 68 2.59 13.65 -0.99
CA GLY A 68 2.75 13.28 0.41
C GLY A 68 1.64 13.78 1.34
N GLU A 69 0.71 14.60 0.85
CA GLU A 69 -0.43 15.06 1.63
C GLU A 69 -1.39 13.90 1.95
N ARG A 70 -1.76 13.75 3.23
CA ARG A 70 -2.77 12.79 3.67
C ARG A 70 -4.15 13.44 3.65
N ILE A 71 -5.04 12.93 2.81
CA ILE A 71 -6.39 13.44 2.63
C ILE A 71 -7.46 12.43 3.08
N PRO A 72 -8.61 12.89 3.59
CA PRO A 72 -9.76 12.03 3.85
C PRO A 72 -10.48 11.66 2.54
N LEU A 73 -10.88 10.39 2.42
CA LEU A 73 -11.68 9.86 1.31
C LEU A 73 -13.10 9.48 1.72
N LEU A 74 -13.30 9.17 3.00
CA LEU A 74 -14.60 8.86 3.58
C LEU A 74 -14.66 9.52 4.96
N ARG A 75 -15.81 10.13 5.30
CA ARG A 75 -16.26 10.60 6.63
C ARG A 75 -16.33 12.12 6.83
N ASP A 76 -15.53 12.91 6.12
CA ASP A 76 -15.43 14.37 6.40
C ASP A 76 -16.06 15.25 5.31
N LEU A 77 -16.42 16.49 5.63
CA LEU A 77 -16.88 17.48 4.63
C LEU A 77 -15.83 17.67 3.52
N GLU A 78 -14.54 17.63 3.88
CA GLU A 78 -13.42 17.70 2.93
C GLU A 78 -13.40 16.52 1.95
N SER A 79 -13.89 15.34 2.34
CA SER A 79 -14.00 14.20 1.43
C SER A 79 -15.00 14.42 0.29
N GLN A 80 -15.91 15.40 0.43
CA GLN A 80 -16.84 15.77 -0.65
C GLN A 80 -16.14 16.53 -1.78
N LEU A 81 -14.95 17.09 -1.51
CA LEU A 81 -14.16 17.83 -2.49
C LEU A 81 -13.37 16.91 -3.43
N ILE A 82 -13.28 15.61 -3.11
CA ILE A 82 -12.47 14.64 -3.84
C ILE A 82 -13.24 13.35 -4.05
N ARG A 83 -13.51 13.02 -5.32
CA ARG A 83 -14.19 11.77 -5.66
C ARG A 83 -13.17 10.68 -5.97
N VAL A 84 -13.28 9.52 -5.33
CA VAL A 84 -12.55 8.31 -5.76
C VAL A 84 -13.15 7.83 -7.09
N VAL A 85 -12.36 7.91 -8.17
CA VAL A 85 -12.78 7.50 -9.52
C VAL A 85 -12.72 5.98 -9.65
N ARG A 86 -11.57 5.40 -9.31
CA ARG A 86 -11.30 3.96 -9.44
C ARG A 86 -10.02 3.55 -8.72
N ARG A 87 -9.82 2.24 -8.61
CA ARG A 87 -8.52 1.65 -8.26
C ARG A 87 -7.60 1.58 -9.49
N LEU A 88 -6.32 1.77 -9.25
CA LEU A 88 -5.24 1.67 -10.23
C LEU A 88 -4.45 0.36 -10.03
N THR A 89 -3.86 -0.13 -11.12
CA THR A 89 -2.71 -1.04 -11.08
C THR A 89 -1.40 -0.27 -11.07
N TYR A 90 -0.30 -0.88 -10.61
CA TYR A 90 1.01 -0.22 -10.55
C TYR A 90 1.45 0.38 -11.89
N ASP A 91 1.21 -0.35 -12.99
CA ASP A 91 1.57 0.10 -14.33
C ASP A 91 0.83 1.36 -14.78
N GLU A 92 -0.32 1.66 -14.16
CA GLU A 92 -1.11 2.84 -14.46
C GLU A 92 -0.70 4.10 -13.69
N LEU A 93 0.26 3.96 -12.76
CA LEU A 93 0.84 5.11 -12.10
C LEU A 93 1.65 5.97 -13.08
N THR A 94 1.59 7.29 -12.88
CA THR A 94 2.49 8.23 -13.58
C THR A 94 3.95 7.98 -13.18
N SER A 95 4.89 8.47 -13.97
CA SER A 95 6.32 8.37 -13.61
C SER A 95 6.62 9.06 -12.27
N ASN A 96 5.99 10.20 -12.01
CA ASN A 96 6.12 10.92 -10.75
C ASN A 96 5.53 10.10 -9.58
N ALA A 97 4.31 9.59 -9.73
CA ALA A 97 3.69 8.74 -8.73
C ALA A 97 4.53 7.49 -8.40
N LYS A 98 5.17 6.87 -9.40
CA LYS A 98 6.08 5.73 -9.18
C LYS A 98 7.35 6.11 -8.43
N ALA A 99 7.90 7.30 -8.68
CA ALA A 99 9.09 7.80 -8.00
C ALA A 99 8.81 8.06 -6.51
N GLU A 100 7.63 8.62 -6.20
CA GLU A 100 7.24 8.99 -4.84
C GLU A 100 6.70 7.81 -4.03
N LEU A 101 6.22 6.77 -4.70
CA LEU A 101 5.54 5.63 -4.06
C LEU A 101 6.33 5.01 -2.91
N LEU A 102 7.63 4.73 -3.11
CA LEU A 102 8.42 4.07 -2.08
C LEU A 102 8.62 4.97 -0.84
N THR A 103 8.84 6.27 -1.06
CA THR A 103 8.99 7.25 0.01
C THR A 103 7.72 7.33 0.86
N ILE A 104 6.55 7.42 0.21
CA ILE A 104 5.26 7.50 0.89
C ILE A 104 4.91 6.19 1.59
N ILE A 105 5.20 5.02 0.99
CA ILE A 105 5.03 3.72 1.69
C ILE A 105 5.85 3.69 2.98
N ARG A 106 7.12 4.15 2.94
CA ARG A 106 7.97 4.19 4.14
C ARG A 106 7.38 5.09 5.23
N GLU A 107 6.82 6.23 4.85
CA GLU A 107 6.15 7.13 5.79
C GLU A 107 4.92 6.46 6.43
N ILE A 108 4.06 5.83 5.62
CA ILE A 108 2.87 5.12 6.12
C ILE A 108 3.26 4.00 7.08
N VAL A 109 4.26 3.19 6.71
CA VAL A 109 4.74 2.06 7.53
C VAL A 109 5.37 2.55 8.84
N ALA A 110 6.15 3.63 8.81
CA ALA A 110 6.73 4.22 10.01
C ALA A 110 5.66 4.76 10.95
N LYS A 111 4.63 5.45 10.44
CA LYS A 111 3.51 5.95 11.26
C LYS A 111 2.65 4.83 11.86
N ARG A 112 2.64 3.66 11.23
CA ARG A 112 1.87 2.47 11.64
C ARG A 112 2.77 1.37 12.22
N GLU A 113 3.92 1.73 12.77
CA GLU A 113 4.95 0.79 13.25
C GLU A 113 4.36 -0.32 14.14
N SER A 114 3.46 0.01 15.07
CA SER A 114 2.85 -0.95 15.99
C SER A 114 2.13 -2.11 15.29
N GLU A 115 1.41 -1.84 14.19
CA GLU A 115 0.70 -2.86 13.43
C GLU A 115 1.67 -3.87 12.77
N PHE A 116 2.79 -3.36 12.30
CA PHE A 116 3.81 -4.16 11.63
C PHE A 116 4.70 -4.91 12.61
N VAL A 117 5.02 -4.32 13.76
CA VAL A 117 5.64 -5.04 14.89
C VAL A 117 4.75 -6.20 15.32
N GLU A 118 3.44 -5.96 15.39
CA GLU A 118 2.49 -7.00 15.73
C GLU A 118 2.46 -8.13 14.71
N PHE A 119 2.62 -7.82 13.41
CA PHE A 119 2.82 -8.85 12.39
C PHE A 119 4.05 -9.73 12.69
N PHE A 120 5.20 -9.17 13.10
CA PHE A 120 6.35 -10.00 13.51
C PHE A 120 6.04 -10.91 14.70
N ASN A 121 5.27 -10.41 15.67
CA ASN A 121 4.89 -11.15 16.87
C ASN A 121 3.88 -12.27 16.58
N LYS A 122 2.90 -12.01 15.71
CA LYS A 122 1.73 -12.88 15.50
C LYS A 122 1.72 -13.65 14.18
N ALA A 123 2.62 -13.35 13.24
CA ALA A 123 2.66 -14.02 11.94
C ALA A 123 2.70 -15.55 12.08
N GLU A 124 1.90 -16.22 11.24
CA GLU A 124 1.67 -17.67 11.26
C GLU A 124 2.16 -18.37 9.98
N PRO A 125 2.30 -19.70 10.01
CA PRO A 125 2.48 -20.51 8.81
C PRO A 125 1.35 -20.31 7.79
N LEU A 126 1.70 -20.09 6.53
CA LEU A 126 0.72 -20.05 5.43
C LEU A 126 0.36 -21.46 4.93
N THR A 127 1.34 -22.36 4.98
CA THR A 127 1.19 -23.78 4.69
C THR A 127 2.11 -24.58 5.62
N THR A 128 2.05 -25.90 5.57
CA THR A 128 2.96 -26.78 6.31
C THR A 128 4.45 -26.57 5.98
N ARG A 129 4.78 -25.97 4.83
CA ARG A 129 6.16 -25.78 4.35
C ARG A 129 6.63 -24.32 4.30
N MET A 130 5.72 -23.36 4.48
CA MET A 130 6.00 -21.93 4.24
C MET A 130 5.34 -21.05 5.30
N HIS A 131 6.14 -20.15 5.88
CA HIS A 131 5.71 -19.17 6.87
C HIS A 131 5.48 -17.79 6.25
N SER A 132 4.50 -17.04 6.77
CA SER A 132 4.19 -15.68 6.28
C SER A 132 5.38 -14.72 6.38
N LEU A 133 6.16 -14.77 7.47
CA LEU A 133 7.41 -14.01 7.60
C LEU A 133 8.43 -14.24 6.47
N GLU A 134 8.47 -15.43 5.87
CA GLU A 134 9.41 -15.73 4.77
C GLU A 134 9.05 -14.99 3.48
N LEU A 135 7.85 -14.43 3.41
CA LEU A 135 7.44 -13.59 2.30
C LEU A 135 8.08 -12.20 2.35
N LEU A 136 8.62 -11.78 3.50
CA LEU A 136 9.36 -10.53 3.61
C LEU A 136 10.74 -10.67 2.94
N PRO A 137 11.11 -9.78 2.02
CA PRO A 137 12.45 -9.73 1.43
C PRO A 137 13.54 -9.75 2.50
N GLY A 138 14.54 -10.61 2.29
CA GLY A 138 15.65 -10.81 3.21
C GLY A 138 15.41 -11.84 4.33
N ILE A 139 14.17 -12.33 4.55
CA ILE A 139 13.88 -13.34 5.58
C ILE A 139 13.89 -14.76 5.00
N GLY A 140 15.04 -15.41 5.04
CA GLY A 140 15.17 -16.85 4.78
C GLY A 140 14.91 -17.71 6.03
N LYS A 141 14.99 -19.04 5.88
CA LYS A 141 14.76 -20.02 6.97
C LYS A 141 15.57 -19.74 8.25
N ARG A 142 16.84 -19.34 8.12
CA ARG A 142 17.69 -19.00 9.27
C ARG A 142 17.14 -17.83 10.08
N LEU A 143 16.76 -16.74 9.41
CA LEU A 143 16.20 -15.57 10.09
C LEU A 143 14.78 -15.83 10.60
N LEU A 144 13.98 -16.60 9.87
CA LEU A 144 12.67 -17.04 10.34
C LEU A 144 12.80 -17.72 11.72
N TRP A 145 13.63 -18.74 11.86
CA TRP A 145 13.80 -19.45 13.13
C TRP A 145 14.25 -18.52 14.25
N LYS A 146 15.21 -17.65 13.95
CA LYS A 146 15.66 -16.61 14.90
C LYS A 146 14.51 -15.71 15.36
N ILE A 147 13.66 -15.24 14.45
CA ILE A 147 12.50 -14.40 14.78
C ILE A 147 11.51 -15.17 15.68
N LEU A 148 11.22 -16.43 15.35
CA LEU A 148 10.29 -17.28 16.10
C LEU A 148 10.81 -17.58 17.52
N GLU A 149 12.10 -17.82 17.68
CA GLU A 149 12.74 -18.02 18.99
C GLU A 149 12.73 -16.74 19.81
N GLU A 150 13.11 -15.61 19.20
CA GLU A 150 13.16 -14.33 19.88
C GLU A 150 11.77 -13.88 20.35
N ARG A 151 10.74 -13.93 19.50
CA ARG A 151 9.38 -13.52 19.93
C ARG A 151 8.78 -14.41 21.03
N ARG A 152 9.23 -15.68 21.15
CA ARG A 152 8.85 -16.59 22.25
C ARG A 152 9.47 -16.17 23.58
N LYS A 153 10.71 -15.65 23.57
CA LYS A 153 11.37 -15.14 24.79
C LYS A 153 10.66 -13.88 25.28
N ARG A 154 10.44 -12.93 24.36
CA ARG A 154 9.68 -11.71 24.59
C ARG A 154 9.16 -11.15 23.27
N PRO A 155 7.90 -10.67 23.21
CA PRO A 155 7.38 -9.96 22.04
C PRO A 155 8.26 -8.77 21.68
N PHE A 156 8.35 -8.48 20.38
CA PHE A 156 8.97 -7.25 19.89
C PHE A 156 8.09 -6.05 20.23
N THR A 157 8.72 -4.93 20.59
CA THR A 157 8.02 -3.69 20.96
C THR A 157 8.17 -2.58 19.92
N SER A 158 9.17 -2.67 19.04
CA SER A 158 9.50 -1.66 18.04
C SER A 158 10.30 -2.26 16.88
N PHE A 159 10.36 -1.54 15.76
CA PHE A 159 11.28 -1.82 14.66
C PHE A 159 12.74 -1.80 15.12
N LYS A 160 13.08 -0.93 16.07
CA LYS A 160 14.41 -0.88 16.68
C LYS A 160 14.73 -2.17 17.44
N ASP A 161 13.81 -2.69 18.26
CA ASP A 161 14.02 -3.97 18.99
C ASP A 161 14.18 -5.15 18.01
N ILE A 162 13.39 -5.18 16.92
CA ILE A 162 13.55 -6.21 15.87
C ILE A 162 14.93 -6.10 15.24
N TYR A 163 15.37 -4.89 14.85
CA TYR A 163 16.68 -4.68 14.26
C TYR A 163 17.80 -5.11 15.20
N GLU A 164 17.75 -4.71 16.47
CA GLU A 164 18.79 -5.01 17.45
C GLU A 164 18.95 -6.51 17.70
N ARG A 165 17.84 -7.26 17.76
CA ARG A 165 17.82 -8.70 18.06
C ARG A 165 18.07 -9.55 16.82
N ILE A 166 17.43 -9.23 15.72
CA ILE A 166 17.43 -10.06 14.51
C ILE A 166 18.54 -9.66 13.55
N LYS A 167 18.96 -8.39 13.56
CA LYS A 167 19.91 -7.77 12.60
C LYS A 167 19.34 -7.69 11.18
N ILE A 168 18.05 -7.39 11.06
CA ILE A 168 17.35 -7.07 9.81
C ILE A 168 16.61 -5.75 9.99
N ASP A 169 16.58 -4.90 8.97
CA ASP A 169 15.76 -3.69 8.94
C ASP A 169 14.30 -4.06 8.61
N PRO A 170 13.38 -4.06 9.61
CA PRO A 170 12.00 -4.46 9.38
C PRO A 170 11.25 -3.45 8.51
N LEU A 171 11.53 -2.16 8.66
CA LEU A 171 10.88 -1.10 7.88
C LEU A 171 11.18 -1.31 6.39
N LYS A 172 12.45 -1.52 6.05
CA LYS A 172 12.87 -1.80 4.67
C LYS A 172 12.20 -3.07 4.12
N ALA A 173 12.25 -4.18 4.85
CA ALA A 173 11.69 -5.45 4.41
C ALA A 173 10.17 -5.35 4.17
N ILE A 174 9.44 -4.66 5.05
CA ILE A 174 8.00 -4.43 4.90
C ILE A 174 7.71 -3.54 3.68
N CYS A 175 8.45 -2.45 3.49
CA CYS A 175 8.23 -1.55 2.36
C CYS A 175 8.47 -2.24 1.01
N GLU A 176 9.54 -3.03 0.91
CA GLU A 176 9.83 -3.82 -0.29
C GLU A 176 8.71 -4.84 -0.54
N ARG A 177 8.23 -5.51 0.52
CA ARG A 177 7.11 -6.44 0.41
C ARG A 177 5.82 -5.77 -0.08
N ILE A 178 5.47 -4.61 0.48
CA ILE A 178 4.29 -3.84 0.05
C ILE A 178 4.41 -3.46 -1.42
N LEU A 179 5.59 -3.02 -1.85
CA LEU A 179 5.83 -2.65 -3.25
C LEU A 179 5.68 -3.86 -4.20
N GLU A 180 6.19 -5.04 -3.82
CA GLU A 180 5.98 -6.29 -4.56
C GLU A 180 4.50 -6.68 -4.67
N GLU A 181 3.74 -6.51 -3.59
CA GLU A 181 2.29 -6.78 -3.58
C GLU A 181 1.52 -5.76 -4.43
N ILE A 182 1.87 -4.47 -4.39
CA ILE A 182 1.25 -3.43 -5.23
C ILE A 182 1.49 -3.70 -6.72
N ARG A 183 2.68 -4.17 -7.10
CA ARG A 183 3.01 -4.58 -8.48
C ARG A 183 2.16 -5.76 -8.96
N GLY A 184 1.63 -6.55 -8.03
CA GLY A 184 0.79 -7.70 -8.32
C GLY A 184 1.59 -8.98 -8.58
N GLY A 185 0.92 -10.00 -9.13
CA GLY A 185 1.53 -11.31 -9.40
C GLY A 185 1.79 -12.18 -8.16
N GLN A 186 1.53 -11.66 -6.96
CA GLN A 186 1.75 -12.41 -5.72
C GLN A 186 0.67 -13.47 -5.49
N ARG A 187 1.08 -14.65 -5.03
CA ARG A 187 0.15 -15.71 -4.61
C ARG A 187 -0.51 -15.39 -3.27
N HIS A 188 0.26 -14.77 -2.38
CA HIS A 188 -0.17 -14.37 -1.04
C HIS A 188 0.00 -12.86 -0.92
N TYR A 189 -1.00 -12.19 -0.34
CA TYR A 189 -0.97 -10.78 -0.02
C TYR A 189 -1.08 -10.65 1.50
N LEU A 190 -0.14 -9.94 2.11
CA LEU A 190 -0.05 -9.73 3.54
C LEU A 190 -0.62 -8.38 3.93
N PHE A 191 -0.28 -7.34 3.19
CA PHE A 191 -0.51 -5.95 3.59
C PHE A 191 -1.43 -5.21 2.62
N VAL A 192 -1.38 -5.58 1.33
CA VAL A 192 -2.07 -4.85 0.28
C VAL A 192 -3.36 -5.56 -0.11
N LYS A 193 -4.45 -4.80 -0.28
CA LYS A 193 -5.64 -5.36 -0.93
C LYS A 193 -5.29 -5.69 -2.39
N PRO A 194 -5.43 -6.95 -2.85
CA PRO A 194 -4.95 -7.36 -4.17
C PRO A 194 -5.38 -6.39 -5.28
N PRO A 195 -4.45 -5.93 -6.14
CA PRO A 195 -4.74 -5.03 -7.24
C PRO A 195 -5.89 -5.55 -8.13
N PRO A 196 -6.64 -4.66 -8.80
CA PRO A 196 -7.64 -5.09 -9.77
C PRO A 196 -6.99 -5.95 -10.86
N ARG A 197 -7.67 -7.03 -11.25
CA ARG A 197 -7.24 -7.85 -12.39
C ARG A 197 -7.50 -7.05 -13.67
N ARG A 198 -6.51 -7.01 -14.57
CA ARG A 198 -6.72 -6.54 -15.94
C ARG A 198 -7.58 -7.53 -16.72
#